data_AF-A0A0S8IBF5-F1
#
_entry.id   AF-A0A0S8IBF5-F1
#
_cell.length_a   1.000
_cell.length_b   1.000
_cell.length_c   1.000
_cell.angle_alpha   90.00
_cell.angle_beta   90.00
_cell.angle_gamma   90.00
#
_symmetry.space_group_name_H-M   'P 1'
#
loop_
_entity.id
_entity.type
_entity.pdbx_description
1 polymer ?
#
loop_
_entity_poly.entity_id
_entity_poly.type
_entity_poly.pdbx_seq_one_letter_code
_entity_poly.pdbx_strand_id
1 'polypeptide(L)'
;MDEEIVVVETTSGLIEAEILRGLLEANDINVWLSHESAGKVIGLSVGPLGQVDLMVPAYQAEDAKKILDDYHAGRLMDHDELPPE
;
A
#
# COMPACT_ATOMS: atom_id res chain seq x y z
N MET A 1 -20.57 -13.35 2.36
CA MET A 1 -19.20 -13.90 2.51
C MET A 1 -18.35 -12.69 2.73
N ASP A 2 -17.76 -12.57 3.91
CA ASP A 2 -16.86 -11.47 4.21
C ASP A 2 -15.57 -11.72 3.41
N GLU A 3 -15.26 -10.80 2.51
CA GLU A 3 -14.05 -10.86 1.69
C GLU A 3 -12.89 -10.44 2.59
N GLU A 4 -11.99 -11.37 2.92
CA GLU A 4 -10.85 -11.08 3.80
C GLU A 4 -9.93 -10.09 3.09
N ILE A 5 -9.66 -8.96 3.73
CA ILE A 5 -8.79 -7.91 3.20
C ILE A 5 -7.45 -8.00 3.93
N VAL A 6 -6.35 -8.04 3.18
CA VAL A 6 -4.99 -8.18 3.71
C VAL A 6 -4.09 -7.07 3.20
N VAL A 7 -3.17 -6.62 4.05
CA VAL A 7 -2.12 -5.67 3.66
C VAL A 7 -1.06 -6.41 2.86
N VAL A 8 -0.75 -5.92 1.66
CA VAL A 8 0.31 -6.46 0.80
C VAL A 8 1.59 -5.64 0.85
N GLU A 9 1.46 -4.33 1.08
CA GLU A 9 2.58 -3.40 1.13
C GLU A 9 2.22 -2.17 1.96
N THR A 10 3.24 -1.52 2.49
CA THR A 10 3.09 -0.28 3.22
C THR A 10 4.14 0.72 2.74
N THR A 11 3.68 1.88 2.29
CA THR A 11 4.53 2.93 1.71
C THR A 11 4.70 4.11 2.66
N SER A 12 5.72 4.94 2.42
CA SER A 12 6.03 6.12 3.25
C SER A 12 5.41 7.41 2.71
N GLY A 13 4.40 7.32 1.84
CA GLY A 13 3.69 8.49 1.35
C GLY A 13 2.53 8.16 0.41
N LEU A 14 1.56 9.09 0.36
CA LEU A 14 0.37 8.95 -0.50
C LEU A 14 0.72 8.87 -1.99
N ILE A 15 1.76 9.59 -2.43
CA ILE A 15 2.16 9.61 -3.85
C ILE A 15 2.63 8.22 -4.29
N GLU A 16 3.49 7.58 -3.51
CA GLU A 16 3.99 6.23 -3.79
C GLU A 16 2.85 5.20 -3.73
N ALA A 17 1.98 5.30 -2.73
CA ALA A 17 0.79 4.44 -2.62
C ALA A 17 -0.14 4.56 -3.84
N GLU A 18 -0.38 5.77 -4.35
CA GLU A 18 -1.21 6.00 -5.54
C GLU A 18 -0.58 5.43 -6.81
N ILE A 19 0.76 5.49 -6.94
CA ILE A 19 1.49 4.88 -8.06
C ILE A 19 1.30 3.36 -8.06
N LEU A 20 1.51 2.74 -6.90
CA LEU A 20 1.41 1.29 -6.73
C LEU A 20 -0.03 0.80 -6.84
N ARG A 21 -1.00 1.56 -6.32
CA ARG A 21 -2.43 1.32 -6.56
C ARG A 21 -2.74 1.34 -8.05
N GLY A 22 -2.27 2.35 -8.79
CA GLY A 22 -2.47 2.42 -10.24
C GLY A 22 -1.85 1.23 -11.00
N LEU A 23 -0.67 0.76 -10.57
CA LEU A 23 -0.03 -0.43 -11.12
C LEU A 23 -0.87 -1.69 -10.91
N LEU A 24 -1.34 -1.91 -9.68
CA LEU A 24 -2.15 -3.07 -9.33
C LEU A 24 -3.54 -3.04 -9.99
N GLU A 25 -4.21 -1.89 -9.99
CA GLU A 25 -5.50 -1.72 -10.65
C GLU A 25 -5.41 -1.93 -12.18
N ALA A 26 -4.30 -1.53 -12.80
CA ALA A 26 -4.05 -1.81 -14.22
C ALA A 26 -3.87 -3.32 -14.53
N ASN A 27 -3.66 -4.15 -13.51
CA ASN A 27 -3.57 -5.61 -13.59
C ASN A 27 -4.83 -6.30 -13.01
N ASP A 28 -5.98 -5.62 -12.99
CA ASP A 28 -7.27 -6.15 -12.50
C ASP A 28 -7.25 -6.53 -10.99
N ILE A 29 -6.40 -5.90 -10.19
CA ILE A 29 -6.34 -6.10 -8.75
C ILE A 29 -7.09 -4.97 -8.04
N ASN A 30 -8.02 -5.36 -7.14
CA ASN A 30 -8.71 -4.39 -6.31
C ASN A 30 -7.79 -3.95 -5.17
N VAL A 31 -7.57 -2.64 -5.03
CA VAL A 31 -6.70 -2.07 -4.01
C VAL A 31 -7.44 -1.01 -3.21
N TRP A 32 -7.29 -1.07 -1.90
CA TRP A 32 -7.71 -0.02 -0.97
C TRP A 32 -6.49 0.58 -0.29
N LEU A 33 -6.47 1.91 -0.17
CA LEU A 33 -5.46 2.60 0.62
C LEU A 33 -6.02 2.93 2.01
N SER A 34 -5.24 2.70 3.07
CA SER A 34 -5.65 3.07 4.43
C SER A 34 -5.92 4.58 4.60
N HIS A 35 -5.37 5.41 3.71
CA HIS A 35 -5.59 6.86 3.69
C HIS A 35 -6.93 7.30 3.06
N GLU A 36 -7.57 6.47 2.24
CA GLU A 36 -8.74 6.86 1.43
C GLU A 36 -10.04 7.02 2.27
N SER A 37 -10.03 6.67 3.55
CA SER A 37 -11.20 6.84 4.44
C SER A 37 -10.90 7.21 5.91
N ALA A 38 -9.63 7.37 6.29
CA ALA A 38 -9.25 7.80 7.65
C ALA A 38 -8.97 9.32 7.77
N GLY A 39 -9.08 10.09 6.70
CA GLY A 39 -8.72 11.52 6.70
C GLY A 39 -9.80 12.52 7.12
N LYS A 40 -11.05 12.10 7.41
CA LYS A 40 -12.14 13.08 7.71
C LYS A 40 -13.03 12.81 8.91
N VAL A 41 -12.99 11.63 9.55
CA VAL A 41 -13.96 11.32 10.63
C VAL A 41 -13.32 10.81 11.93
N ILE A 42 -12.11 10.25 11.92
CA ILE A 42 -11.45 9.82 13.15
C ILE A 42 -10.09 10.52 13.22
N GLY A 43 -9.99 11.53 14.11
CA GLY A 43 -8.75 12.26 14.41
C GLY A 43 -7.74 11.38 15.16
N LEU A 44 -7.28 10.31 14.53
CA LEU A 44 -6.28 9.41 15.06
C LEU A 44 -5.41 8.91 13.90
N SER A 45 -4.41 9.71 13.52
CA SER A 45 -3.24 9.21 12.80
C SER A 45 -2.53 8.22 13.73
N VAL A 46 -2.89 6.94 13.66
CA VAL A 46 -2.14 5.84 14.30
C VAL A 46 -1.14 5.30 13.29
N GLY A 47 -0.01 5.98 13.21
CA GLY A 47 1.14 5.61 12.37
C GLY A 47 2.08 6.82 12.23
N PRO A 48 3.37 6.60 11.97
CA PRO A 48 4.27 7.69 11.59
C PRO A 48 3.62 8.49 10.47
N LEU A 49 3.59 9.82 10.63
CA LEU A 49 2.94 10.75 9.70
C LEU A 49 3.39 10.45 8.26
N GLY A 50 2.52 9.84 7.45
CA GLY A 50 2.81 9.55 6.04
C GLY A 50 2.74 8.09 5.62
N GLN A 51 2.62 7.14 6.55
CA GLN A 51 2.53 5.72 6.20
C GLN A 51 1.15 5.37 5.59
N VAL A 52 1.13 4.68 4.44
CA VAL A 52 -0.09 4.26 3.75
C VAL A 52 -0.03 2.76 3.46
N ASP A 53 -1.04 2.02 3.90
CA ASP A 53 -1.15 0.59 3.64
C ASP A 53 -1.92 0.34 2.35
N LEU A 54 -1.35 -0.53 1.50
CA LEU A 54 -2.01 -1.10 0.34
C LEU A 54 -2.67 -2.41 0.75
N MET A 55 -3.98 -2.43 0.64
CA MET A 55 -4.81 -3.56 1.02
C MET A 55 -5.50 -4.14 -0.20
N VAL A 56 -5.55 -5.47 -0.29
CA VAL A 56 -6.22 -6.18 -1.38
C VAL A 56 -7.01 -7.35 -0.82
N PRO A 57 -7.95 -7.94 -1.58
CA PRO A 57 -8.60 -9.17 -1.16
C PRO A 57 -7.58 -10.31 -1.01
N ALA A 58 -7.75 -11.16 0.01
CA ALA A 58 -6.83 -12.26 0.30
C ALA A 58 -6.58 -13.18 -0.90
N TYR A 59 -7.59 -13.37 -1.75
CA TYR A 59 -7.47 -14.18 -2.97
C TYR A 59 -6.59 -13.54 -4.07
N GLN A 60 -6.39 -12.22 -4.03
CA GLN A 60 -5.53 -11.46 -4.95
C GLN A 60 -4.15 -11.15 -4.35
N ALA A 61 -3.94 -11.45 -3.07
CA ALA A 61 -2.73 -11.07 -2.34
C ALA A 61 -1.45 -11.66 -2.93
N GLU A 62 -1.48 -12.91 -3.42
CA GLU A 62 -0.32 -13.53 -4.05
C GLU A 62 0.04 -12.88 -5.38
N ASP A 63 -0.94 -12.54 -6.20
CA ASP A 63 -0.70 -11.92 -7.50
C ASP A 63 -0.27 -10.45 -7.34
N ALA A 64 -0.87 -9.73 -6.39
CA ALA A 64 -0.43 -8.38 -6.02
C ALA A 64 1.04 -8.37 -5.59
N LYS A 65 1.44 -9.29 -4.70
CA LYS A 65 2.83 -9.40 -4.24
C LYS A 65 3.82 -9.68 -5.38
N LYS A 66 3.44 -10.52 -6.36
CA LYS A 66 4.31 -10.78 -7.52
C LYS A 66 4.51 -9.53 -8.37
N ILE A 67 3.44 -8.78 -8.63
CA ILE A 67 3.51 -7.53 -9.41
C ILE A 67 4.36 -6.48 -8.70
N LEU A 68 4.22 -6.37 -7.37
CA LEU A 68 5.04 -5.49 -6.56
C LEU A 68 6.50 -5.95 -6.57
N ASP A 69 6.79 -7.23 -6.36
CA ASP A 69 8.17 -7.78 -6.41
C ASP A 69 8.83 -7.55 -7.78
N ASP A 70 8.09 -7.74 -8.88
CA ASP A 70 8.53 -7.43 -10.24
C ASP A 70 8.81 -5.92 -10.43
N TYR A 71 8.00 -5.05 -9.82
CA TYR A 71 8.21 -3.60 -9.82
C TYR A 71 9.47 -3.21 -9.02
N HIS A 72 9.68 -3.80 -7.84
CA HIS A 72 10.83 -3.55 -6.98
C HIS A 72 12.15 -4.12 -7.53
N ALA A 73 12.10 -5.25 -8.25
CA ALA A 73 13.25 -5.86 -8.92
C ALA A 73 13.87 -4.97 -10.03
N GLY A 74 13.28 -3.81 -10.33
CA GLY A 74 13.63 -2.90 -11.42
C GLY A 74 13.93 -1.42 -11.10
N ARG A 75 14.41 -1.07 -9.88
CA ARG A 75 14.88 0.27 -9.41
C ARG A 75 13.83 1.40 -9.42
N LEU A 76 13.26 1.76 -8.26
CA LEU A 76 12.87 3.15 -7.95
C LEU A 76 12.96 3.45 -6.43
N MET A 77 14.04 4.16 -6.08
CA MET A 77 14.17 5.13 -4.97
C MET A 77 14.35 4.61 -3.53
N ASP A 78 15.57 4.81 -3.01
CA ASP A 78 15.92 4.85 -1.59
C ASP A 78 15.03 5.83 -0.79
N HIS A 79 15.08 5.69 0.55
CA HIS A 79 14.72 6.67 1.61
C HIS A 79 13.31 6.44 2.21
N ASP A 80 13.13 5.97 3.44
CA ASP A 80 13.70 6.43 4.70
C ASP A 80 13.96 5.25 5.66
N GLU A 81 15.21 4.79 5.72
CA GLU A 81 15.70 4.10 6.92
C GLU A 81 16.05 5.20 7.93
N LEU A 82 15.10 5.62 8.76
CA LEU A 82 15.42 6.46 9.92
C LEU A 82 16.31 5.63 10.85
N PRO A 83 17.58 6.02 11.09
CA PRO A 83 18.41 5.31 12.06
C PRO A 83 17.79 5.46 13.46
N PRO A 84 17.79 4.40 14.29
CA PRO A 84 17.47 4.56 15.70
C PRO A 84 18.51 5.47 16.38
N GLU A 85 18.02 6.35 17.26
CA GLU A 85 18.76 7.42 17.97
C GLU A 85 20.09 7.01 18.61
#